data_AF-A0A317H4E1-F1
#
_entry.id   AF-A0A317H4E1-F1
#
_cell.length_a   1.000
_cell.length_b   1.000
_cell.length_c   1.000
_cell.angle_alpha   90.00
_cell.angle_beta   90.00
_cell.angle_gamma   90.00
#
_symmetry.space_group_name_H-M   'P 1'
#
loop_
_entity.id
_entity.type
_entity.pdbx_description
1 polymer ?
#
loop_
_entity_poly.entity_id
_entity_poly.type
_entity_poly.pdbx_seq_one_letter_code
_entity_poly.pdbx_strand_id
1 'polypeptide(L)'
;MANILHRILIKANSDKIYSLFSTPEGISQWWTRHVTAEDHGQTGTVMQFRFNSNTGPDMKVTLQVPGRRIEWECISGPEDWIGTRIYFDVEKYGDKSILHFGQTG
;
A
#
# COMPACT_ATOMS: atom_id res chain seq x y z
N MET A 1 5.79 19.26 -5.88
CA MET A 1 5.81 18.28 -6.98
C MET A 1 4.40 17.90 -7.35
N ALA A 2 4.21 17.13 -8.43
CA ALA A 2 2.89 16.69 -8.87
C ALA A 2 2.43 15.48 -8.05
N ASN A 3 1.13 15.39 -7.78
CA ASN A 3 0.52 14.25 -7.09
C ASN A 3 -0.16 13.33 -8.11
N ILE A 4 -0.11 12.02 -7.88
CA ILE A 4 -0.86 11.03 -8.63
C ILE A 4 -2.00 10.54 -7.75
N LEU A 5 -3.24 10.79 -8.18
CA LEU A 5 -4.44 10.44 -7.42
C LEU A 5 -5.38 9.63 -8.32
N HIS A 6 -5.79 8.45 -7.86
CA HIS A 6 -6.74 7.59 -8.54
C HIS A 6 -7.94 7.28 -7.66
N ARG A 7 -9.12 7.21 -8.29
CA ARG A 7 -10.38 6.81 -7.66
C ARG A 7 -11.01 5.70 -8.50
N ILE A 8 -11.20 4.53 -7.90
CA ILE A 8 -11.56 3.30 -8.61
C ILE A 8 -12.77 2.65 -7.93
N LEU A 9 -13.83 2.37 -8.70
CA LEU A 9 -14.98 1.61 -8.21
C LEU A 9 -14.75 0.11 -8.42
N ILE A 10 -14.81 -0.68 -7.36
CA ILE A 10 -14.53 -2.12 -7.38
C ILE A 10 -15.77 -2.88 -6.91
N LYS A 11 -16.22 -3.88 -7.69
CA LYS A 11 -17.35 -4.75 -7.32
C LYS A 11 -16.90 -5.87 -6.36
N ALA A 12 -16.48 -5.46 -5.16
CA ALA A 12 -16.08 -6.35 -4.07
C ALA A 12 -16.32 -5.67 -2.71
N ASN A 13 -16.35 -6.49 -1.66
CA ASN A 13 -16.43 -6.03 -0.27
C ASN A 13 -15.13 -5.29 0.14
N SER A 14 -15.28 -4.22 0.93
CA SER A 14 -14.17 -3.36 1.38
C SER A 14 -13.12 -4.12 2.18
N ASP A 15 -13.52 -5.06 3.03
CA ASP A 15 -12.61 -5.85 3.88
C ASP A 15 -11.71 -6.74 3.03
N LYS A 16 -12.26 -7.29 1.93
CA LYS A 16 -11.48 -8.08 0.96
C LYS A 16 -10.50 -7.21 0.18
N ILE A 17 -10.85 -5.96 -0.12
CA ILE A 17 -9.94 -5.02 -0.80
C ILE A 17 -8.87 -4.55 0.17
N TYR A 18 -9.24 -4.25 1.42
CA TYR A 18 -8.31 -3.85 2.47
C TYR A 18 -7.22 -4.89 2.68
N SER A 19 -7.59 -6.17 2.81
CA SER A 19 -6.60 -7.24 3.00
C SER A 19 -5.61 -7.37 1.84
N LEU A 20 -5.99 -6.99 0.62
CA LEU A 20 -5.09 -7.02 -0.55
C LEU A 20 -4.01 -5.96 -0.51
N PHE A 21 -4.20 -4.84 0.21
CA PHE A 21 -3.16 -3.80 0.31
C PHE A 21 -2.58 -3.66 1.72
N SER A 22 -3.14 -4.32 2.74
CA SER A 22 -2.71 -4.15 4.13
C SER A 22 -1.84 -5.28 4.68
N THR A 23 -1.67 -6.38 3.94
CA THR A 23 -0.85 -7.53 4.39
C THR A 23 0.18 -7.94 3.33
N PRO A 24 1.33 -8.51 3.72
CA PRO A 24 2.31 -9.04 2.78
C PRO A 24 1.72 -10.06 1.80
N GLU A 25 0.86 -10.96 2.28
CA GLU A 25 0.19 -11.99 1.48
C GLU A 25 -0.80 -11.38 0.49
N GLY A 26 -1.49 -10.31 0.87
CA GLY A 26 -2.39 -9.58 -0.01
C GLY A 26 -1.62 -8.84 -1.11
N ILE A 27 -0.61 -8.06 -0.72
CA ILE A 27 0.15 -7.22 -1.64
C ILE A 27 0.92 -8.08 -2.66
N SER A 28 1.40 -9.25 -2.21
CA SER A 28 2.17 -10.15 -3.07
C SER A 28 1.38 -10.77 -4.23
N GLN A 29 0.05 -10.67 -4.21
CA GLN A 29 -0.82 -11.14 -5.28
C GLN A 29 -0.89 -10.19 -6.48
N TRP A 30 -0.54 -8.91 -6.32
CA TRP A 30 -0.74 -7.92 -7.38
C TRP A 30 0.43 -6.95 -7.61
N TRP A 31 1.26 -6.67 -6.60
CA TRP A 31 2.35 -5.71 -6.74
C TRP A 31 3.70 -6.38 -7.02
N THR A 32 4.17 -7.22 -6.10
CA THR A 32 5.38 -8.02 -6.28
C THR A 32 5.36 -9.29 -5.45
N ARG A 33 5.92 -10.39 -5.95
CA ARG A 33 5.89 -11.69 -5.27
C ARG A 33 6.66 -11.74 -3.94
N HIS A 34 7.60 -10.81 -3.72
CA HIS A 34 8.48 -10.82 -2.57
C HIS A 34 8.21 -9.60 -1.69
N VAL A 35 7.44 -9.83 -0.63
CA VAL A 35 7.09 -8.82 0.38
C VAL A 35 7.42 -9.39 1.76
N THR A 36 8.24 -8.67 2.54
CA THR A 36 8.57 -9.03 3.93
C THR A 36 8.29 -7.86 4.86
N ALA A 37 7.87 -8.15 6.09
CA ALA A 37 7.61 -7.17 7.14
C ALA A 37 7.89 -7.82 8.50
N GLU A 38 8.69 -7.18 9.35
CA GLU A 38 9.11 -7.76 10.64
C GLU A 38 7.95 -7.96 11.62
N ASP A 39 6.98 -7.04 11.64
CA ASP A 39 5.82 -7.07 12.56
C ASP A 39 4.46 -7.07 11.82
N HIS A 40 4.32 -7.87 10.76
CA HIS A 40 3.07 -8.00 9.98
C HIS A 40 2.52 -6.67 9.42
N GLY A 41 3.35 -5.64 9.27
CA GLY A 41 2.97 -4.35 8.67
C GLY A 41 2.17 -3.43 9.61
N GLN A 42 2.41 -3.50 10.92
CA GLN A 42 1.90 -2.50 11.86
C GLN A 42 2.48 -1.10 11.61
N THR A 43 1.85 -0.06 12.17
CA THR A 43 2.40 1.29 12.12
C THR A 43 3.81 1.32 12.73
N GLY A 44 4.76 1.91 12.02
CA GLY A 44 6.17 1.95 12.39
C GLY A 44 7.02 0.84 11.76
N THR A 45 6.40 -0.26 11.32
CA THR A 45 7.08 -1.37 10.64
C THR A 45 7.63 -0.94 9.28
N VAL A 46 8.79 -1.48 8.91
CA VAL A 46 9.34 -1.34 7.56
C VAL A 46 8.93 -2.56 6.73
N MET A 47 8.24 -2.29 5.64
CA MET A 47 7.88 -3.28 4.62
C MET A 47 8.91 -3.23 3.49
N GLN A 48 9.46 -4.39 3.16
CA GLN A 48 10.45 -4.53 2.09
C GLN A 48 9.77 -5.13 0.87
N PHE A 49 9.79 -4.41 -0.24
CA PHE A 49 9.27 -4.88 -1.53
C PHE A 49 10.45 -5.20 -2.44
N ARG A 50 10.49 -6.42 -2.98
CA ARG A 50 11.58 -6.87 -3.87
C ARG A 50 10.99 -7.34 -5.20
N PHE A 51 11.57 -6.87 -6.31
CA PHE A 51 11.19 -7.25 -7.67
C PHE A 51 12.23 -8.22 -8.26
N ASN A 52 12.13 -8.58 -9.55
CA ASN A 52 12.92 -9.64 -10.20
C ASN A 52 14.45 -9.60 -9.93
N SER A 53 15.05 -8.41 -9.82
CA SER A 53 16.48 -8.21 -9.51
C SER A 53 16.82 -8.25 -8.01
N ASN A 54 15.87 -8.67 -7.17
CA ASN A 54 15.93 -8.57 -5.70
C ASN A 54 16.19 -7.12 -5.20
N THR A 55 15.77 -6.13 -5.98
CA THR A 55 15.82 -4.71 -5.64
C THR A 55 14.39 -4.18 -5.51
N GLY A 56 14.20 -3.14 -4.72
CA GLY A 56 12.93 -2.44 -4.60
C GLY A 56 12.90 -1.53 -3.38
N PRO A 57 11.78 -0.84 -3.14
CA PRO A 57 11.69 0.12 -2.05
C PRO A 57 11.51 -0.54 -0.69
N ASP A 58 12.05 0.13 0.32
CA ASP A 58 11.70 -0.10 1.73
C ASP A 58 10.76 1.02 2.16
N MET A 59 9.62 0.62 2.68
CA MET A 59 8.46 1.46 2.90
C MET A 59 8.07 1.37 4.37
N LYS A 60 8.19 2.49 5.09
CA LYS A 60 7.74 2.56 6.48
C LYS A 60 6.23 2.78 6.53
N VAL A 61 5.51 1.95 7.27
CA VAL A 61 4.08 2.17 7.54
C VAL A 61 3.92 3.38 8.45
N THR A 62 3.35 4.47 7.94
CA THR A 62 3.15 5.73 8.68
C THR A 62 1.76 5.84 9.28
N LEU A 63 0.77 5.16 8.70
CA LEU A 63 -0.60 5.10 9.18
C LEU A 63 -1.23 3.76 8.84
N GLN A 64 -2.02 3.22 9.78
CA GLN A 64 -2.88 2.08 9.53
C GLN A 64 -4.21 2.26 10.26
N VAL A 65 -5.30 2.13 9.51
CA VAL A 65 -6.67 2.10 10.03
C VAL A 65 -7.28 0.77 9.60
N PRO A 66 -7.37 -0.22 10.50
CA PRO A 66 -7.91 -1.54 10.19
C PRO A 66 -9.24 -1.49 9.44
N GLY A 67 -9.32 -2.23 8.33
CA GLY A 67 -10.51 -2.31 7.47
C GLY A 67 -10.71 -1.11 6.52
N ARG A 68 -9.82 -0.11 6.54
CA ARG A 68 -10.01 1.12 5.76
C ARG A 68 -8.76 1.61 5.03
N ARG A 69 -7.67 1.91 5.73
CA ARG A 69 -6.57 2.71 5.17
C ARG A 69 -5.20 2.20 5.60
N ILE A 70 -4.24 2.28 4.69
CA ILE A 70 -2.81 2.19 5.00
C ILE A 70 -2.05 3.31 4.29
N GLU A 71 -0.99 3.81 4.91
CA GLU A 71 -0.04 4.74 4.31
C GLU A 71 1.38 4.26 4.54
N TRP A 72 2.20 4.41 3.52
CA TRP A 72 3.61 4.11 3.50
C TRP A 72 4.42 5.34 3.11
N GLU A 73 5.60 5.47 3.68
CA GLU A 73 6.63 6.43 3.26
C GLU A 73 7.87 5.66 2.80
N CYS A 74 8.36 5.97 1.62
CA CYS A 74 9.57 5.35 1.09
C CYS A 74 10.79 5.91 1.81
N ILE A 75 11.56 5.04 2.46
CA ILE A 75 12.74 5.41 3.26
C ILE A 75 14.05 4.93 2.63
N SER A 76 13.99 4.02 1.64
CA SER A 76 15.16 3.51 0.91
C SER A 76 14.70 2.88 -0.42
N GLY A 77 15.60 2.79 -1.40
CA GLY A 77 15.32 2.22 -2.73
C GLY A 77 15.62 3.21 -3.87
N PRO A 78 14.77 3.30 -4.91
CA PRO A 78 14.93 4.29 -5.97
C PRO A 78 15.00 5.72 -5.41
N GLU A 79 16.01 6.49 -5.82
CA GLU A 79 16.29 7.82 -5.27
C GLU A 79 15.09 8.77 -5.38
N ASP A 80 14.43 8.79 -6.55
CA ASP A 80 13.25 9.61 -6.83
C ASP A 80 12.01 9.25 -5.98
N TRP A 81 12.03 8.10 -5.29
CA TRP A 81 10.92 7.68 -4.44
C TRP A 81 11.14 8.05 -2.98
N ILE A 82 12.37 8.32 -2.53
CA ILE A 82 12.66 8.58 -1.12
C ILE A 82 11.89 9.82 -0.66
N GLY A 83 11.12 9.69 0.42
CA GLY A 83 10.24 10.73 0.95
C GLY A 83 8.86 10.79 0.30
N THR A 84 8.60 10.04 -0.77
CA THR A 84 7.26 9.91 -1.33
C THR A 84 6.37 9.07 -0.40
N ARG A 85 5.09 9.42 -0.36
CA ARG A 85 4.04 8.72 0.37
C ARG A 85 3.12 8.01 -0.60
N ILE A 86 2.81 6.75 -0.30
CA ILE A 86 1.82 5.95 -1.01
C ILE A 86 0.73 5.57 -0.02
N TYR A 87 -0.53 5.81 -0.37
CA TYR A 87 -1.67 5.38 0.46
C TYR A 87 -2.77 4.70 -0.35
N PHE A 88 -3.47 3.82 0.34
CA PHE A 88 -4.70 3.17 -0.11
C PHE A 88 -5.78 3.40 0.94
N ASP A 89 -6.95 3.87 0.51
CA ASP A 89 -8.14 4.07 1.35
C ASP A 89 -9.34 3.43 0.66
N VAL A 90 -10.03 2.52 1.33
CA VAL A 90 -11.21 1.85 0.80
C VAL A 90 -12.45 2.25 1.59
N GLU A 91 -13.50 2.60 0.86
CA GLU A 91 -14.79 2.99 1.42
C GLU A 91 -15.91 2.12 0.83
N LYS A 92 -16.84 1.71 1.68
CA LYS A 92 -18.03 0.96 1.23
C LYS A 92 -18.95 1.86 0.41
N TYR A 93 -19.43 1.35 -0.73
CA TYR A 93 -20.35 2.04 -1.61
C TYR A 93 -21.45 1.08 -2.08
N GLY A 94 -22.51 0.95 -1.27
CA GLY A 94 -23.58 -0.02 -1.52
C GLY A 94 -23.07 -1.47 -1.47
N ASP A 95 -23.23 -2.20 -2.57
CA ASP A 95 -22.71 -3.56 -2.81
C ASP A 95 -21.27 -3.58 -3.37
N LYS A 96 -20.68 -2.40 -3.57
CA LYS A 96 -19.34 -2.17 -4.13
C LYS A 96 -18.47 -1.45 -3.11
N SER A 97 -17.24 -1.14 -3.51
CA SER A 97 -16.32 -0.29 -2.75
C SER A 97 -15.64 0.72 -3.67
N ILE A 98 -15.28 1.87 -3.12
CA ILE A 98 -14.43 2.85 -3.78
C ILE A 98 -13.04 2.75 -3.17
N LEU A 99 -12.05 2.49 -4.00
CA LEU A 99 -10.64 2.57 -3.63
C LEU A 99 -10.07 3.92 -4.07
N HIS A 100 -9.47 4.63 -3.13
CA HIS A 100 -8.65 5.80 -3.37
C HIS A 100 -7.19 5.40 -3.24
N PHE A 101 -6.42 5.67 -4.28
CA PHE A 101 -4.97 5.54 -4.27
C PHE A 101 -4.35 6.92 -4.41
N GLY A 102 -3.28 7.17 -3.67
CA GLY A 102 -2.46 8.35 -3.85
C GLY A 102 -0.98 8.04 -3.77
N GLN A 103 -0.21 8.68 -4.64
CA GLN A 103 1.22 8.84 -4.52
C GLN A 103 1.52 10.34 -4.50
N THR A 104 2.11 10.80 -3.40
CA THR A 104 2.33 12.23 -3.10
C THR A 104 3.72 12.45 -2.53
N GLY A 105 4.32 13.61 -2.77
CA GLY A 105 5.68 13.93 -2.34
C GLY A 105 6.52 14.35 -3.51
#